data_AF-A0A6P1HNF3-F1
#
_entry.id   AF-A0A6P1HNF3-F1
#
_cell.length_a   1.000
_cell.length_b   1.000
_cell.length_c   1.000
_cell.angle_alpha   90.00
_cell.angle_beta   90.00
_cell.angle_gamma   90.00
#
_symmetry.space_group_name_H-M   'P 1'
#
loop_
_entity.id
_entity.type
_entity.pdbx_description
1 polymer ?
#
loop_
_entity_poly.entity_id
_entity_poly.type
_entity_poly.pdbx_seq_one_letter_code
_entity_poly.pdbx_strand_id
1 'polypeptide(L)'
;MKKITGIVVCALLIIWVLTSDFIENNVLHTATQPTKGTEVSSSSPDAIHNKTAEEEENALLEEIGFDIKYVGKPFPDLKNDLLQVLRGTKQDTIFSEKTTGMLNGVSITEDGTAIIDFKDFRDTIPSPTSAEKGKLSIELHRAVFNYPEVSTVYYQFNGNASAWWNWLEAYPEPITRAVWMDN
;
A
#
# COMPACT_ATOMS: atom_id res chain seq x y z
N MET A 1 1.48 -45.17 -16.19
CA MET A 1 2.65 -44.38 -16.61
C MET A 1 2.17 -43.25 -17.52
N LYS A 2 2.11 -42.01 -17.00
CA LYS A 2 1.83 -40.78 -17.76
C LYS A 2 2.81 -39.72 -17.27
N LYS A 3 3.35 -38.98 -18.25
CA LYS A 3 4.58 -38.18 -18.19
C LYS A 3 4.35 -36.87 -17.44
N ILE A 4 5.28 -36.53 -16.53
CA ILE A 4 5.43 -35.20 -15.92
C ILE A 4 6.41 -34.45 -16.81
N THR A 5 5.94 -33.42 -17.50
CA THR A 5 6.81 -32.51 -18.26
C THR A 5 6.35 -31.10 -17.97
N GLY A 6 7.22 -30.27 -17.40
CA GLY A 6 7.13 -28.82 -17.55
C GLY A 6 7.04 -27.97 -16.30
N ILE A 7 7.96 -28.09 -15.33
CA ILE A 7 8.27 -27.01 -14.37
C ILE A 7 9.77 -27.07 -13.99
N VAL A 8 10.70 -26.78 -14.91
CA VAL A 8 12.12 -26.49 -14.57
C VAL A 8 12.79 -25.57 -15.60
N VAL A 9 12.13 -24.49 -16.06
CA VAL A 9 12.77 -23.56 -17.03
C VAL A 9 12.77 -22.09 -16.60
N CYS A 10 12.01 -21.67 -15.58
CA CYS A 10 12.00 -20.25 -15.18
C CYS A 10 13.08 -19.84 -14.16
N ALA A 11 13.84 -20.77 -13.56
CA ALA A 11 14.80 -20.43 -12.51
C ALA A 11 16.22 -20.05 -13.01
N LEU A 12 16.50 -20.11 -14.32
CA LEU A 12 17.85 -19.87 -14.87
C LEU A 12 17.99 -18.62 -15.76
N LEU A 13 16.90 -17.91 -16.05
CA LEU A 13 16.96 -16.65 -16.81
C LEU A 13 17.18 -15.40 -15.94
N ILE A 14 17.11 -15.52 -14.62
CA ILE A 14 17.28 -14.39 -13.69
C ILE A 14 18.78 -14.12 -13.40
N ILE A 15 19.67 -15.09 -13.59
CA ILE A 15 21.09 -14.96 -13.25
C ILE A 15 21.92 -14.28 -14.36
N TRP A 16 21.43 -14.23 -15.61
CA TRP A 16 22.19 -13.65 -16.73
C TRP A 16 22.02 -12.13 -16.91
N VAL A 17 21.07 -11.50 -16.22
CA VAL A 17 20.81 -10.05 -16.34
C VAL A 17 21.64 -9.21 -15.35
N LEU A 18 22.22 -9.83 -14.30
CA LEU A 18 22.93 -9.09 -13.24
C LEU A 18 24.45 -8.99 -13.39
N THR A 19 25.03 -9.39 -14.53
CA THR A 19 26.49 -9.31 -14.75
C THR A 19 26.92 -8.47 -15.96
N SER A 20 25.98 -7.83 -16.67
CA SER A 20 26.28 -7.11 -17.92
C SER A 20 26.43 -5.60 -17.80
N ASP A 21 26.14 -4.99 -16.65
CA ASP A 21 26.24 -3.53 -16.47
C ASP A 21 27.44 -3.07 -15.62
N PHE A 22 28.36 -3.98 -15.27
CA PHE A 22 29.54 -3.66 -14.44
C PHE A 22 30.88 -3.71 -15.20
N ILE A 23 30.88 -3.47 -16.52
CA ILE A 23 32.11 -3.24 -17.27
C ILE A 23 31.86 -2.11 -18.28
N GLU A 24 32.13 -0.88 -17.87
CA GLU A 24 32.81 0.17 -18.66
C GLU A 24 32.75 1.47 -17.86
N ASN A 25 33.86 1.79 -17.18
CA ASN A 25 34.40 3.15 -17.04
C ASN A 25 35.60 3.12 -16.09
N ASN A 26 36.69 2.55 -16.58
CA ASN A 26 38.01 2.74 -16.01
C ASN A 26 38.88 3.37 -17.11
N VAL A 27 38.86 4.71 -17.19
CA VAL A 27 39.90 5.45 -17.92
C VAL A 27 40.45 6.51 -16.97
N LEU A 28 41.63 6.19 -16.44
CA LEU A 28 42.51 7.07 -15.71
C LEU A 28 43.21 8.01 -16.70
N HIS A 29 43.04 9.33 -16.56
CA HIS A 29 44.02 10.29 -17.04
C HIS A 29 44.26 11.41 -16.02
N THR A 30 45.54 11.77 -15.99
CA THR A 30 46.32 12.56 -15.04
C THR A 30 46.00 14.06 -15.03
N ALA A 31 46.36 14.70 -13.91
CA ALA A 31 46.16 16.10 -13.54
C ALA A 31 46.66 17.17 -14.55
N THR A 32 46.00 18.34 -14.59
CA THR A 32 46.60 19.70 -14.51
C THR A 32 45.51 20.74 -14.19
N GLN A 33 45.87 21.83 -13.50
CA GLN A 33 45.05 22.86 -12.85
C GLN A 33 44.70 24.07 -13.79
N PRO A 34 44.10 25.20 -13.33
CA PRO A 34 42.83 25.77 -13.81
C PRO A 34 42.96 26.97 -14.78
N THR A 35 41.87 27.34 -15.48
CA THR A 35 41.72 28.69 -16.04
C THR A 35 40.26 29.12 -16.25
N LYS A 36 40.04 30.41 -16.02
CA LYS A 36 38.81 31.19 -15.94
C LYS A 36 38.41 31.73 -17.32
N GLY A 37 37.14 31.69 -17.69
CA GLY A 37 36.63 32.40 -18.89
C GLY A 37 35.20 32.04 -19.33
N THR A 38 34.25 32.93 -18.99
CA THR A 38 33.24 33.57 -19.87
C THR A 38 32.35 32.77 -20.84
N GLU A 39 31.05 32.77 -20.49
CA GLU A 39 29.83 33.01 -21.32
C GLU A 39 29.34 32.07 -22.46
N VAL A 40 28.07 31.66 -22.28
CA VAL A 40 26.92 31.78 -23.20
C VAL A 40 26.45 30.53 -24.00
N SER A 41 25.18 30.20 -23.71
CA SER A 41 24.08 29.77 -24.60
C SER A 41 23.62 28.31 -24.62
N SER A 42 22.34 28.15 -24.24
CA SER A 42 21.23 27.39 -24.88
C SER A 42 21.55 25.99 -25.44
N SER A 43 20.86 24.91 -25.07
CA SER A 43 19.41 24.74 -25.14
C SER A 43 19.00 23.37 -24.56
N SER A 44 17.97 23.35 -23.70
CA SER A 44 17.01 22.23 -23.64
C SER A 44 15.96 22.47 -24.73
N PRO A 45 15.38 21.44 -25.38
CA PRO A 45 14.09 20.94 -24.89
C PRO A 45 13.80 19.44 -25.10
N ASP A 46 13.28 18.81 -24.04
CA ASP A 46 12.04 18.00 -23.95
C ASP A 46 11.78 16.93 -25.06
N ALA A 47 11.91 15.64 -24.75
CA ALA A 47 10.94 14.75 -24.07
C ALA A 47 9.99 14.03 -25.05
N ILE A 48 10.04 12.69 -25.11
CA ILE A 48 8.85 11.85 -25.37
C ILE A 48 9.00 10.52 -24.61
N HIS A 49 8.22 10.34 -23.54
CA HIS A 49 7.73 9.03 -23.09
C HIS A 49 6.25 9.20 -22.75
N ASN A 50 5.37 8.52 -23.49
CA ASN A 50 3.95 8.45 -23.19
C ASN A 50 3.70 7.36 -22.15
N LYS A 51 3.14 7.73 -20.99
CA LYS A 51 2.71 6.83 -19.92
C LYS A 51 1.21 7.01 -19.66
N THR A 52 0.51 5.92 -19.37
CA THR A 52 -0.93 5.90 -19.03
C THR A 52 -1.14 6.20 -17.54
N ALA A 53 -2.26 6.86 -17.21
CA ALA A 53 -2.33 7.77 -16.06
C ALA A 53 -2.49 7.13 -14.66
N GLU A 54 -3.18 5.99 -14.54
CA GLU A 54 -3.34 5.24 -13.27
C GLU A 54 -2.17 4.26 -12.99
N GLU A 55 -1.27 4.12 -13.95
CA GLU A 55 -0.17 3.14 -13.95
C GLU A 55 1.16 3.75 -13.49
N GLU A 56 1.18 5.06 -13.21
CA GLU A 56 2.16 5.69 -12.31
C GLU A 56 1.70 5.73 -10.87
N GLU A 57 0.41 5.74 -10.69
CA GLU A 57 -0.26 6.14 -9.47
C GLU A 57 -0.15 5.07 -8.38
N ASN A 58 -0.12 3.84 -8.87
CA ASN A 58 0.16 2.61 -8.18
C ASN A 58 1.59 2.12 -8.44
N ALA A 59 2.50 2.99 -8.92
CA ALA A 59 3.93 2.71 -9.14
C ALA A 59 4.83 3.21 -7.98
N LEU A 60 4.25 4.03 -7.09
CA LEU A 60 4.82 4.56 -5.85
C LEU A 60 3.89 4.51 -4.60
N LEU A 61 2.81 3.74 -4.63
CA LEU A 61 2.29 3.21 -3.34
C LEU A 61 3.37 2.36 -2.67
N GLU A 62 4.14 1.75 -3.56
CA GLU A 62 5.55 1.42 -3.52
C GLU A 62 6.42 2.57 -2.99
N GLU A 63 7.31 2.38 -2.07
CA GLU A 63 8.20 1.24 -2.10
C GLU A 63 7.99 0.42 -0.84
N ILE A 64 7.35 0.97 0.21
CA ILE A 64 7.34 0.35 1.54
C ILE A 64 6.43 1.01 2.61
N GLY A 65 5.51 1.95 2.30
CA GLY A 65 4.85 2.67 3.41
C GLY A 65 3.48 3.35 3.24
N PHE A 66 2.85 3.32 2.06
CA PHE A 66 1.47 3.75 1.70
C PHE A 66 0.87 4.97 2.44
N ASP A 67 0.72 6.11 1.76
CA ASP A 67 -0.06 7.27 2.25
C ASP A 67 -1.01 7.74 1.14
N ILE A 68 -2.26 7.24 1.17
CA ILE A 68 -3.19 7.25 0.05
C ILE A 68 -4.19 8.40 0.18
N LYS A 69 -4.03 9.44 -0.65
CA LYS A 69 -5.03 10.52 -0.79
C LYS A 69 -6.22 10.01 -1.61
N TYR A 70 -7.26 9.54 -0.92
CA TYR A 70 -8.63 9.27 -1.41
C TYR A 70 -8.81 9.34 -2.94
N VAL A 71 -8.27 8.34 -3.65
CA VAL A 71 -8.36 8.26 -5.12
C VAL A 71 -9.73 7.70 -5.56
N GLY A 72 -10.57 7.33 -4.59
CA GLY A 72 -11.89 6.74 -4.83
C GLY A 72 -13.05 7.71 -4.61
N LYS A 73 -14.22 7.33 -5.12
CA LYS A 73 -15.49 7.98 -4.77
C LYS A 73 -15.87 7.63 -3.32
N PRO A 74 -16.60 8.50 -2.59
CA PRO A 74 -17.11 8.17 -1.27
C PRO A 74 -17.94 6.89 -1.27
N PHE A 75 -17.80 6.07 -0.23
CA PHE A 75 -18.55 4.83 -0.06
C PHE A 75 -19.43 4.88 1.21
N PRO A 76 -20.63 5.50 1.15
CA PRO A 76 -21.43 5.82 2.32
C PRO A 76 -21.98 4.58 3.05
N ASP A 77 -22.32 3.52 2.34
CA ASP A 77 -22.89 2.32 2.95
C ASP A 77 -21.85 1.61 3.83
N LEU A 78 -20.66 1.33 3.28
CA LEU A 78 -19.54 0.78 4.04
C LEU A 78 -19.12 1.72 5.18
N LYS A 79 -19.14 3.03 4.98
CA LYS A 79 -18.90 4.02 6.04
C LYS A 79 -19.86 3.82 7.21
N ASN A 80 -21.16 3.67 6.94
CA ASN A 80 -22.16 3.50 7.98
C ASN A 80 -21.97 2.19 8.75
N ASP A 81 -21.64 1.09 8.06
CA ASP A 81 -21.36 -0.19 8.71
C ASP A 81 -20.12 -0.13 9.61
N LEU A 82 -19.05 0.54 9.14
CA LEU A 82 -17.85 0.73 9.96
C LEU A 82 -18.10 1.64 11.16
N LEU A 83 -18.96 2.66 11.04
CA LEU A 83 -19.39 3.45 12.19
C LEU A 83 -20.11 2.60 13.24
N GLN A 84 -20.88 1.58 12.83
CA GLN A 84 -21.50 0.63 13.76
C GLN A 84 -20.47 -0.28 14.43
N VAL A 85 -19.46 -0.75 13.69
CA VAL A 85 -18.34 -1.54 14.24
C VAL A 85 -17.58 -0.74 15.31
N LEU A 86 -17.22 0.51 15.00
CA LEU A 86 -16.45 1.38 15.90
C LEU A 86 -17.18 1.80 17.18
N ARG A 87 -18.51 1.62 17.27
CA ARG A 87 -19.26 1.84 18.53
C ARG A 87 -18.96 0.78 19.58
N GLY A 88 -18.37 -0.36 19.20
CA GLY A 88 -17.97 -1.40 20.14
C GLY A 88 -19.12 -2.09 20.86
N THR A 89 -20.29 -2.22 20.22
CA THR A 89 -21.47 -2.86 20.85
C THR A 89 -21.42 -4.38 20.81
N LYS A 90 -20.47 -4.98 20.06
CA LYS A 90 -20.31 -6.44 19.99
C LYS A 90 -19.60 -6.94 21.24
N GLN A 91 -19.97 -8.13 21.69
CA GLN A 91 -19.25 -8.80 22.76
C GLN A 91 -17.81 -9.10 22.31
N ASP A 92 -16.85 -8.92 23.21
CA ASP A 92 -15.43 -9.23 23.01
C ASP A 92 -14.69 -8.40 21.94
N THR A 93 -15.29 -7.31 21.44
CA THR A 93 -14.63 -6.35 20.55
C THR A 93 -13.62 -5.48 21.31
N ILE A 94 -12.58 -5.01 20.60
CA ILE A 94 -11.63 -4.03 21.13
C ILE A 94 -12.15 -2.59 21.03
N PHE A 95 -13.15 -2.36 20.18
CA PHE A 95 -13.78 -1.06 20.04
C PHE A 95 -14.64 -0.73 21.28
N SER A 96 -14.91 0.55 21.49
CA SER A 96 -15.74 1.02 22.60
C SER A 96 -16.45 2.32 22.23
N GLU A 97 -17.25 2.87 23.14
CA GLU A 97 -17.82 4.20 22.93
C GLU A 97 -16.76 5.27 22.61
N LYS A 98 -15.53 5.12 23.15
CA LYS A 98 -14.41 6.04 22.89
C LYS A 98 -13.90 6.01 21.45
N THR A 99 -14.12 4.92 20.72
CA THR A 99 -13.78 4.82 19.28
C THR A 99 -14.91 5.33 18.38
N THR A 100 -16.04 5.74 18.95
CA THR A 100 -17.14 6.35 18.19
C THR A 100 -16.67 7.67 17.56
N GLY A 101 -16.92 7.82 16.25
CA GLY A 101 -16.51 9.03 15.52
C GLY A 101 -15.02 9.09 15.19
N MET A 102 -14.30 7.97 15.34
CA MET A 102 -12.90 7.81 14.91
C MET A 102 -12.77 7.35 13.44
N LEU A 103 -13.83 7.44 12.63
CA LEU A 103 -13.74 7.22 11.18
C LEU A 103 -13.69 8.57 10.48
N ASN A 104 -12.61 8.88 9.77
CA ASN A 104 -12.49 10.08 8.96
C ASN A 104 -13.30 9.89 7.66
N GLY A 105 -13.10 8.78 6.96
CA GLY A 105 -13.69 8.55 5.66
C GLY A 105 -13.55 7.12 5.15
N VAL A 106 -14.35 6.82 4.13
CA VAL A 106 -14.32 5.59 3.36
C VAL A 106 -14.51 5.96 1.90
N SER A 107 -13.61 5.50 1.03
CA SER A 107 -13.73 5.64 -0.41
C SER A 107 -13.49 4.30 -1.11
N ILE A 108 -13.99 4.18 -2.33
CA ILE A 108 -13.74 3.03 -3.20
C ILE A 108 -13.34 3.52 -4.60
N THR A 109 -12.30 2.93 -5.15
CA THR A 109 -11.82 3.17 -6.51
C THR A 109 -12.61 2.35 -7.54
N GLU A 110 -12.38 2.57 -8.84
CA GLU A 110 -13.09 1.84 -9.89
C GLU A 110 -12.70 0.35 -9.96
N ASP A 111 -11.48 -0.02 -9.56
CA ASP A 111 -10.97 -1.39 -9.47
C ASP A 111 -11.42 -2.16 -8.22
N GLY A 112 -12.21 -1.53 -7.34
CA GLY A 112 -12.76 -2.16 -6.15
C GLY A 112 -11.86 -2.08 -4.92
N THR A 113 -10.85 -1.20 -4.92
CA THR A 113 -10.00 -0.96 -3.76
C THR A 113 -10.69 0.01 -2.78
N ALA A 114 -11.02 -0.49 -1.59
CA ALA A 114 -11.55 0.31 -0.50
C ALA A 114 -10.42 0.92 0.35
N ILE A 115 -10.50 2.24 0.61
CA ILE A 115 -9.57 2.96 1.48
C ILE A 115 -10.36 3.39 2.72
N ILE A 116 -9.92 2.91 3.89
CA ILE A 116 -10.55 3.17 5.17
C ILE A 116 -9.61 4.03 6.02
N ASP A 117 -9.99 5.28 6.27
CA ASP A 117 -9.19 6.20 7.07
C ASP A 117 -9.83 6.42 8.44
N PHE A 118 -9.08 6.07 9.48
CA PHE A 118 -9.45 6.32 10.85
C PHE A 118 -8.73 7.55 11.39
N LYS A 119 -9.34 8.20 12.37
CA LYS A 119 -8.56 8.99 13.32
C LYS A 119 -7.62 8.06 14.06
N ASP A 120 -6.45 8.59 14.39
CA ASP A 120 -5.53 7.91 15.27
C ASP A 120 -6.17 7.68 16.64
N PHE A 121 -6.50 6.42 16.92
CA PHE A 121 -7.10 5.99 18.18
C PHE A 121 -6.12 5.24 19.08
N ARG A 122 -4.81 5.37 18.84
CA ARG A 122 -3.78 4.72 19.66
C ARG A 122 -3.82 5.18 21.12
N ASP A 123 -4.25 6.40 21.40
CA ASP A 123 -4.46 6.84 22.79
C ASP A 123 -5.63 6.11 23.48
N THR A 124 -6.58 5.58 22.70
CA THR A 124 -7.70 4.77 23.20
C THR A 124 -7.33 3.29 23.27
N ILE A 125 -6.58 2.81 22.28
CA ILE A 125 -6.15 1.41 22.14
C ILE A 125 -4.63 1.40 21.86
N PRO A 126 -3.77 1.48 22.89
CA PRO A 126 -2.35 1.77 22.69
C PRO A 126 -1.53 0.61 22.13
N SER A 127 -1.80 -0.62 22.55
CA SER A 127 -1.05 -1.81 22.12
C SER A 127 -1.97 -3.03 22.20
N PRO A 128 -2.68 -3.37 21.11
CA PRO A 128 -3.57 -4.52 21.11
C PRO A 128 -2.78 -5.81 21.26
N THR A 129 -3.26 -6.75 22.07
CA THR A 129 -2.72 -8.10 22.16
C THR A 129 -2.91 -8.87 20.84
N SER A 130 -2.19 -9.96 20.61
CA SER A 130 -2.35 -10.78 19.40
C SER A 130 -3.79 -11.28 19.20
N ALA A 131 -4.49 -11.63 20.29
CA ALA A 131 -5.89 -12.05 20.23
C ALA A 131 -6.81 -10.89 19.81
N GLU A 132 -6.54 -9.69 20.31
CA GLU A 132 -7.29 -8.49 19.93
C GLU A 132 -7.03 -8.06 18.49
N LYS A 133 -5.78 -8.12 18.02
CA LYS A 133 -5.42 -7.88 16.61
C LYS A 133 -6.20 -8.82 15.68
N GLY A 134 -6.30 -10.11 16.04
CA GLY A 134 -7.09 -11.09 15.28
C GLY A 134 -8.58 -10.74 15.22
N LYS A 135 -9.18 -10.37 16.36
CA LYS A 135 -10.59 -9.96 16.42
C LYS A 135 -10.85 -8.67 15.64
N LEU A 136 -9.98 -7.68 15.78
CA LEU A 136 -10.01 -6.43 15.02
C LEU A 136 -10.08 -6.71 13.52
N SER A 137 -9.13 -7.51 13.00
CA SER A 137 -9.09 -7.86 11.58
C SER A 137 -10.38 -8.55 11.14
N ILE A 138 -10.87 -9.54 11.90
CA ILE A 138 -12.12 -10.24 11.57
C ILE A 138 -13.32 -9.27 11.52
N GLU A 139 -13.46 -8.38 12.50
CA GLU A 139 -14.59 -7.45 12.56
C GLU A 139 -14.58 -6.45 11.40
N LEU A 140 -13.40 -5.90 11.08
CA LEU A 140 -13.24 -4.98 9.95
C LEU A 140 -13.44 -5.69 8.61
N HIS A 141 -12.79 -6.84 8.40
CA HIS A 141 -12.85 -7.57 7.14
C HIS A 141 -14.26 -8.08 6.85
N ARG A 142 -15.00 -8.53 7.87
CA ARG A 142 -16.42 -8.89 7.71
C ARG A 142 -17.27 -7.72 7.25
N ALA A 143 -17.06 -6.52 7.78
CA ALA A 143 -17.81 -5.35 7.36
C ALA A 143 -17.45 -4.96 5.91
N VAL A 144 -16.15 -4.92 5.61
CA VAL A 144 -15.63 -4.52 4.30
C VAL A 144 -16.02 -5.48 3.18
N PHE A 145 -15.74 -6.78 3.36
CA PHE A 145 -15.97 -7.77 2.30
C PHE A 145 -17.42 -8.26 2.20
N ASN A 146 -18.33 -7.73 3.03
CA ASN A 146 -19.77 -7.89 2.82
C ASN A 146 -20.25 -7.20 1.52
N TYR A 147 -19.48 -6.26 0.98
CA TYR A 147 -19.76 -5.51 -0.24
C TYR A 147 -19.03 -6.16 -1.43
N PRO A 148 -19.69 -6.91 -2.34
CA PRO A 148 -19.05 -7.68 -3.41
C PRO A 148 -18.12 -6.87 -4.33
N GLU A 149 -18.38 -5.58 -4.50
CA GLU A 149 -17.58 -4.63 -5.26
C GLU A 149 -16.21 -4.34 -4.64
N VAL A 150 -16.01 -4.64 -3.36
CA VAL A 150 -14.71 -4.49 -2.70
C VAL A 150 -13.85 -5.73 -2.97
N SER A 151 -12.75 -5.54 -3.69
CA SER A 151 -11.75 -6.56 -4.00
C SER A 151 -10.56 -6.51 -3.04
N THR A 152 -10.17 -5.31 -2.64
CA THR A 152 -8.98 -5.01 -1.81
C THR A 152 -9.34 -3.95 -0.76
N VAL A 153 -8.68 -3.98 0.41
CA VAL A 153 -8.82 -2.94 1.42
C VAL A 153 -7.47 -2.47 1.96
N TYR A 154 -7.38 -1.15 2.15
CA TYR A 154 -6.31 -0.47 2.87
C TYR A 154 -6.86 0.25 4.10
N TYR A 155 -6.15 0.13 5.21
CA TYR A 155 -6.43 0.83 6.45
C TYR A 155 -5.34 1.84 6.76
N GLN A 156 -5.72 3.00 7.28
CA GLN A 156 -4.78 4.07 7.61
C GLN A 156 -5.24 4.91 8.80
N PHE A 157 -4.28 5.58 9.45
CA PHE A 157 -4.55 6.60 10.46
C PHE A 157 -4.24 7.98 9.92
N ASN A 158 -5.26 8.84 9.83
CA ASN A 158 -5.15 10.21 9.33
C ASN A 158 -4.39 10.28 7.99
N GLY A 159 -4.68 9.36 7.07
CA GLY A 159 -3.97 9.20 5.79
C GLY A 159 -2.77 8.24 5.83
N ASN A 160 -2.18 8.00 6.99
CA ASN A 160 -0.92 7.28 7.10
C ASN A 160 -1.12 5.77 7.32
N ALA A 161 -0.86 4.94 6.29
CA ALA A 161 -0.99 3.48 6.44
C ALA A 161 0.17 2.88 7.24
N SER A 162 1.39 3.43 7.14
CA SER A 162 2.50 2.98 7.99
C SER A 162 2.19 3.07 9.49
N ALA A 163 1.48 4.12 9.93
CA ALA A 163 1.06 4.27 11.32
C ALA A 163 0.09 3.17 11.76
N TRP A 164 -0.80 2.75 10.87
CA TRP A 164 -1.69 1.61 11.09
C TRP A 164 -0.92 0.30 11.24
N TRP A 165 -0.03 -0.01 10.29
CA TRP A 165 0.73 -1.26 10.30
C TRP A 165 1.74 -1.34 11.44
N ASN A 166 2.40 -0.23 11.77
CA ASN A 166 3.28 -0.14 12.93
C ASN A 166 2.52 -0.37 14.24
N TRP A 167 1.31 0.16 14.36
CA TRP A 167 0.47 -0.07 15.54
C TRP A 167 0.03 -1.53 15.68
N LEU A 168 -0.21 -2.21 14.56
CA LEU A 168 -0.45 -3.65 14.55
C LEU A 168 0.83 -4.49 14.73
N GLU A 169 2.02 -3.88 14.68
CA GLU A 169 3.31 -4.56 14.65
C GLU A 169 3.34 -5.62 13.53
N ALA A 170 2.79 -5.28 12.37
CA ALA A 170 2.62 -6.16 11.22
C ALA A 170 3.25 -5.54 9.97
N TYR A 171 3.52 -6.37 8.97
CA TYR A 171 4.01 -5.91 7.68
C TYR A 171 2.87 -5.33 6.83
N PRO A 172 3.13 -4.26 6.08
CA PRO A 172 2.14 -3.66 5.19
C PRO A 172 1.87 -4.61 4.02
N GLU A 173 0.74 -5.30 4.04
CA GLU A 173 0.27 -6.14 2.94
C GLU A 173 -1.15 -5.73 2.54
N PRO A 174 -1.45 -5.58 1.23
CA PRO A 174 -2.82 -5.36 0.77
C PRO A 174 -3.72 -6.52 1.20
N ILE A 175 -4.82 -6.20 1.89
CA ILE A 175 -5.75 -7.23 2.33
C ILE A 175 -6.76 -7.44 1.21
N THR A 176 -6.72 -8.60 0.57
CA THR A 176 -7.62 -8.93 -0.53
C THR A 176 -8.78 -9.81 -0.08
N ARG A 177 -9.90 -9.73 -0.78
CA ARG A 177 -11.05 -10.62 -0.58
C ARG A 177 -10.64 -12.09 -0.68
N ALA A 178 -9.78 -12.43 -1.64
CA ALA A 178 -9.32 -13.79 -1.84
C ALA A 178 -8.62 -14.32 -0.58
N VAL A 179 -7.66 -13.56 -0.03
CA VAL A 179 -6.96 -13.90 1.22
C VAL A 179 -7.95 -14.02 2.39
N TRP A 180 -8.96 -13.14 2.46
CA TRP A 180 -9.97 -13.22 3.51
C TRP A 180 -10.82 -14.49 3.43
N MET A 181 -11.22 -14.94 2.23
CA MET A 181 -12.09 -16.10 2.03
C MET A 181 -11.41 -17.45 2.28
N ASP A 182 -10.07 -17.49 2.27
CA ASP A 182 -9.28 -18.69 2.55
C ASP A 182 -9.09 -18.96 4.06
N ASN A 183 -9.52 -18.03 4.94
CA ASN A 183 -9.42 -18.12 6.40
C ASN A 183 -10.76 -18.48 7.07
#